data_AF-A0A6J4FHR4-F1
#
_entry.id   AF-A0A6J4FHR4-F1
#
_cell.length_a   1.000
_cell.length_b   1.000
_cell.length_c   1.000
_cell.angle_alpha   90.00
_cell.angle_beta   90.00
_cell.angle_gamma   90.00
#
_symmetry.space_group_name_H-M   'P 1'
#
loop_
_entity.id
_entity.type
_entity.pdbx_description
1 polymer ?
#
loop_
_entity_poly.entity_id
_entity_poly.type
_entity_poly.pdbx_seq_one_letter_code
_entity_poly.pdbx_strand_id
1 'polypeptide(L)'
;MSELITTGVDIGSGCIKTVVFKINGDKVEWLGKETARIRNRDPFQLTNEAYDHMLKTAGVDKKDVAYVASTGDAENLSFATGHFYSMTTHGRGGLYLNPEARAVLDIGALNGRAIRMDGSGKVLSYKMTSQCASGSGQFLENIARYLGIAQDEIGSLSQAADNPEKVSSICAVLAETDVINMVSRGISASNILKGIHVSMAVRLAKLLKSIGAVEGIVQVTGGLALDAGLVAALNEAAEQEKVNLVATSHPDSIYAGAIGAALWGAFRHEKLARLGQAA
;
A
#
# COMPACT_ATOMS: atom_id res chain seq x y z
N MET A 1 9.99 29.94 1.63
CA MET A 1 10.55 28.60 1.36
C MET A 1 10.82 28.54 -0.12
N SER A 2 11.98 28.01 -0.53
CA SER A 2 12.28 27.82 -1.95
C SER A 2 11.35 26.76 -2.52
N GLU A 3 10.97 26.92 -3.78
CA GLU A 3 10.31 25.88 -4.54
C GLU A 3 11.26 24.68 -4.68
N LEU A 4 10.77 23.47 -4.41
CA LEU A 4 11.55 22.23 -4.42
C LEU A 4 10.85 21.18 -5.27
N ILE A 5 11.61 20.45 -6.08
CA ILE A 5 11.12 19.26 -6.75
C ILE A 5 11.68 18.04 -6.02
N THR A 6 10.82 17.15 -5.56
CA THR A 6 11.22 15.89 -4.92
C THR A 6 10.53 14.71 -5.55
N THR A 7 11.21 13.57 -5.53
CA THR A 7 10.69 12.32 -6.07
C THR A 7 10.67 11.25 -5.01
N GLY A 8 9.66 10.40 -5.05
CA GLY A 8 9.56 9.22 -4.21
C GLY A 8 9.58 7.96 -5.06
N VAL A 9 10.37 6.97 -4.65
CA VAL A 9 10.51 5.67 -5.31
C VAL A 9 10.23 4.57 -4.31
N ASP A 10 9.22 3.74 -4.59
CA ASP A 10 8.80 2.62 -3.75
C ASP A 10 8.86 1.31 -4.55
N ILE A 11 9.94 0.55 -4.35
CA ILE A 11 10.11 -0.80 -4.90
C ILE A 11 9.40 -1.77 -3.96
N GLY A 12 8.24 -2.27 -4.36
CA GLY A 12 7.56 -3.36 -3.66
C GLY A 12 7.79 -4.70 -4.36
N SER A 13 7.31 -5.79 -3.77
CA SER A 13 7.56 -7.15 -4.26
C SER A 13 6.98 -7.44 -5.66
N GLY A 14 5.90 -6.74 -6.07
CA GLY A 14 5.27 -6.94 -7.37
C GLY A 14 5.29 -5.72 -8.30
N CYS A 15 5.44 -4.52 -7.74
CA CYS A 15 5.34 -3.25 -8.47
C CYS A 15 6.32 -2.21 -7.92
N ILE A 16 6.87 -1.42 -8.84
CA ILE A 16 7.58 -0.17 -8.56
C ILE A 16 6.57 0.97 -8.70
N LYS A 17 6.58 1.90 -7.75
CA LYS A 17 5.74 3.09 -7.76
C LYS A 17 6.65 4.31 -7.64
N THR A 18 6.48 5.26 -8.53
CA THR A 18 7.22 6.52 -8.53
C THR A 18 6.27 7.70 -8.53
N VAL A 19 6.65 8.77 -7.83
CA VAL A 19 5.94 10.05 -7.84
C VAL A 19 6.94 11.20 -7.95
N VAL A 20 6.53 12.30 -8.56
CA VAL A 20 7.29 13.55 -8.59
C VAL A 20 6.38 14.70 -8.16
N PHE A 21 6.85 15.45 -7.17
CA PHE A 21 6.15 16.58 -6.59
C PHE A 21 6.92 17.87 -6.78
N LYS A 22 6.19 18.96 -7.02
CA LYS A 22 6.65 20.32 -6.74
C LYS A 22 6.09 20.74 -5.39
N ILE A 23 6.95 21.20 -4.50
CA ILE A 23 6.62 21.57 -3.13
C ILE A 23 7.00 23.03 -2.91
N ASN A 24 6.04 23.81 -2.40
CA ASN A 24 6.24 25.20 -2.03
C ASN A 24 5.61 25.43 -0.64
N GLY A 25 6.43 25.28 0.39
CA GLY A 25 5.95 25.21 1.76
C GLY A 25 5.00 24.03 1.97
N ASP A 26 3.80 24.31 2.49
CA ASP A 26 2.80 23.26 2.73
C ASP A 26 2.02 22.85 1.46
N LYS A 27 2.22 23.54 0.33
CA LYS A 27 1.56 23.20 -0.93
C LYS A 27 2.35 22.13 -1.67
N VAL A 28 1.65 21.06 -2.03
CA VAL A 28 2.18 19.93 -2.81
C VAL A 28 1.43 19.86 -4.13
N GLU A 29 2.15 19.96 -5.23
CA GLU A 29 1.64 19.82 -6.60
C GLU A 29 2.17 18.51 -7.20
N TRP A 30 1.26 17.71 -7.77
CA TRP A 30 1.60 16.50 -8.51
C TRP A 30 2.11 16.87 -9.91
N LEU A 31 3.37 16.57 -10.19
CA LEU A 31 3.91 16.70 -11.55
C LEU A 31 3.80 15.39 -12.34
N GLY A 32 3.74 14.25 -11.65
CA GLY A 32 3.67 12.94 -12.29
C GLY A 32 3.66 11.78 -11.30
N LYS A 33 3.18 10.64 -11.76
CA LYS A 33 3.18 9.36 -11.05
C LYS A 33 3.22 8.21 -12.03
N GLU A 34 3.86 7.11 -11.66
CA GLU A 34 3.97 5.94 -12.51
C GLU A 34 4.00 4.65 -11.70
N THR A 35 3.40 3.59 -12.25
CA THR A 35 3.43 2.24 -11.70
C THR A 35 3.96 1.28 -12.74
N ALA A 36 5.03 0.55 -12.40
CA ALA A 36 5.62 -0.49 -13.25
C ALA A 36 5.54 -1.87 -12.57
N ARG A 37 4.88 -2.84 -13.21
CA ARG A 37 4.80 -4.22 -12.70
C ARG A 37 6.11 -4.96 -12.97
N ILE A 38 6.73 -5.59 -11.97
CA ILE A 38 8.09 -6.16 -12.11
C ILE A 38 8.13 -7.31 -13.13
N ARG A 39 7.20 -8.29 -13.05
CA ARG A 39 7.04 -9.39 -14.03
C ARG A 39 8.37 -10.11 -14.39
N ASN A 40 9.09 -10.62 -13.39
CA ASN A 40 10.38 -11.32 -13.56
C ASN A 40 11.52 -10.49 -14.19
N ARG A 41 11.39 -9.16 -14.26
CA ARG A 41 12.47 -8.26 -14.66
C ARG A 41 13.31 -7.85 -13.46
N ASP A 42 14.53 -7.37 -13.72
CA ASP A 42 15.37 -6.79 -12.69
C ASP A 42 14.69 -5.52 -12.10
N PRO A 43 14.39 -5.48 -10.79
CA PRO A 43 13.68 -4.36 -10.19
C PRO A 43 14.44 -3.03 -10.28
N PHE A 44 15.77 -3.04 -10.21
CA PHE A 44 16.57 -1.83 -10.23
C PHE A 44 16.65 -1.23 -11.63
N GLN A 45 16.84 -2.07 -12.65
CA GLN A 45 16.80 -1.63 -14.05
C GLN A 45 15.42 -1.05 -14.38
N LEU A 46 14.35 -1.76 -14.05
CA LEU A 46 12.99 -1.27 -14.29
C LEU A 46 12.68 0.02 -13.53
N THR A 47 13.26 0.20 -12.35
CA THR A 47 13.14 1.44 -11.58
C THR A 47 13.83 2.60 -12.28
N ASN A 48 15.01 2.40 -12.86
CA ASN A 48 15.68 3.44 -13.67
C ASN A 48 14.83 3.84 -14.88
N GLU A 49 14.30 2.86 -15.61
CA GLU A 49 13.44 3.10 -16.78
C GLU A 49 12.16 3.88 -16.40
N ALA A 50 11.46 3.45 -15.34
CA ALA A 50 10.26 4.11 -14.85
C ALA A 50 10.53 5.51 -14.29
N TYR A 51 11.65 5.71 -13.60
CA TYR A 51 12.04 7.01 -13.08
C TYR A 51 12.32 8.01 -14.22
N ASP A 52 13.07 7.58 -15.24
CA ASP A 52 13.42 8.42 -16.39
C ASP A 52 12.19 8.77 -17.22
N HIS A 53 11.30 7.80 -17.43
CA HIS A 53 10.04 8.00 -18.13
C HIS A 53 9.11 8.97 -17.37
N MET A 54 8.97 8.81 -16.05
CA MET A 54 8.18 9.70 -15.20
C MET A 54 8.68 11.14 -15.27
N LEU A 55 10.00 11.36 -15.12
CA LEU A 55 10.59 12.71 -15.18
C LEU A 55 10.42 13.35 -16.56
N LYS A 56 10.65 12.59 -17.63
CA LYS A 56 10.44 13.07 -19.00
C LYS A 56 8.99 13.48 -19.24
N THR A 57 8.04 12.68 -18.77
CA THR A 57 6.60 12.97 -18.90
C THR A 57 6.21 14.20 -18.09
N ALA A 58 6.80 14.39 -16.92
CA ALA A 58 6.61 15.57 -16.07
C ALA A 58 7.34 16.83 -16.58
N GLY A 59 8.19 16.72 -17.60
CA GLY A 59 9.00 17.85 -18.10
C GLY A 59 10.07 18.33 -17.11
N VAL A 60 10.59 17.44 -16.27
CA VAL A 60 11.56 17.74 -15.22
C VAL A 60 12.92 17.13 -15.58
N ASP A 61 13.99 17.93 -15.56
CA ASP A 61 15.35 17.42 -15.68
C ASP A 61 15.82 16.81 -14.35
N LYS A 62 16.57 15.70 -14.41
CA LYS A 62 17.13 15.04 -13.21
C LYS A 62 17.90 15.98 -12.28
N LYS A 63 18.62 16.95 -12.84
CA LYS A 63 19.43 17.93 -12.10
C LYS A 63 18.60 18.91 -11.25
N ASP A 64 17.32 19.08 -11.59
CA ASP A 64 16.40 19.99 -10.90
C ASP A 64 15.67 19.29 -9.74
N VAL A 65 15.84 17.96 -9.60
CA VAL A 65 15.30 17.19 -8.48
C VAL A 65 16.20 17.39 -7.25
N ALA A 66 15.67 18.12 -6.26
CA ALA A 66 16.38 18.45 -5.03
C ALA A 66 16.57 17.25 -4.09
N TYR A 67 15.70 16.23 -4.18
CA TYR A 67 15.81 15.01 -3.37
C TYR A 67 15.13 13.81 -4.02
N VAL A 68 15.87 12.71 -4.14
CA VAL A 68 15.33 11.40 -4.53
C VAL A 68 15.21 10.52 -3.29
N ALA A 69 14.00 10.31 -2.80
CA ALA A 69 13.72 9.47 -1.64
C ALA A 69 13.29 8.07 -2.07
N SER A 70 13.93 7.03 -1.52
CA SER A 70 13.55 5.64 -1.77
C SER A 70 12.89 4.98 -0.55
N THR A 71 12.07 3.95 -0.79
CA THR A 71 11.43 3.11 0.23
C THR A 71 11.13 1.72 -0.32
N GLY A 72 10.68 0.80 0.52
CA GLY A 72 10.50 -0.61 0.15
C GLY A 72 11.85 -1.30 -0.04
N ASP A 73 11.97 -2.19 -1.01
CA ASP A 73 13.19 -2.96 -1.32
C ASP A 73 14.23 -2.13 -2.12
N ALA A 74 14.21 -0.80 -1.95
CA ALA A 74 14.98 0.18 -2.72
C ALA A 74 16.19 0.77 -1.96
N GLU A 75 16.67 0.08 -0.91
CA GLU A 75 17.80 0.55 -0.09
C GLU A 75 19.09 0.72 -0.91
N ASN A 76 19.32 -0.18 -1.86
CA ASN A 76 20.50 -0.18 -2.73
C ASN A 76 20.30 0.60 -4.06
N LEU A 77 19.26 1.45 -4.14
CA LEU A 77 19.00 2.22 -5.35
C LEU A 77 20.05 3.33 -5.51
N SER A 78 20.95 3.18 -6.49
CA SER A 78 22.19 3.96 -6.61
C SER A 78 21.99 5.47 -6.80
N PHE A 79 20.89 5.90 -7.41
CA PHE A 79 20.58 7.31 -7.64
C PHE A 79 19.73 7.94 -6.54
N ALA A 80 19.31 7.17 -5.52
CA ALA A 80 18.56 7.71 -4.39
C ALA A 80 19.47 8.57 -3.50
N THR A 81 18.99 9.75 -3.12
CA THR A 81 19.65 10.63 -2.13
C THR A 81 19.51 10.08 -0.72
N GLY A 82 18.42 9.38 -0.42
CA GLY A 82 18.28 8.67 0.85
C GLY A 82 17.09 7.73 0.91
N HIS A 83 17.18 6.78 1.82
CA HIS A 83 16.21 5.72 2.04
C HIS A 83 15.39 5.95 3.31
N PHE A 84 14.09 5.63 3.26
CA PHE A 84 13.17 5.68 4.38
C PHE A 84 12.41 4.36 4.53
N TYR A 85 12.28 3.88 5.76
CA TYR A 85 11.52 2.66 6.06
C TYR A 85 10.05 2.75 5.61
N SER A 86 9.50 1.67 5.05
CA SER A 86 8.13 1.68 4.52
C SER A 86 7.07 2.06 5.55
N MET A 87 7.27 1.77 6.84
CA MET A 87 6.35 2.20 7.90
C MET A 87 6.23 3.72 8.00
N THR A 88 7.32 4.46 7.79
CA THR A 88 7.33 5.93 7.89
C THR A 88 6.75 6.57 6.64
N THR A 89 7.03 5.99 5.47
CA THR A 89 6.55 6.50 4.19
C THR A 89 5.07 6.18 3.99
N HIS A 90 4.61 4.94 4.23
CA HIS A 90 3.17 4.64 4.17
C HIS A 90 2.38 5.41 5.23
N GLY A 91 2.92 5.62 6.44
CA GLY A 91 2.28 6.49 7.45
C GLY A 91 2.08 7.91 6.91
N ARG A 92 3.15 8.54 6.42
CA ARG A 92 3.09 9.90 5.88
C ARG A 92 2.23 10.01 4.62
N GLY A 93 2.31 9.03 3.72
CA GLY A 93 1.50 8.96 2.52
C GLY A 93 0.02 8.73 2.82
N GLY A 94 -0.30 7.85 3.77
CA GLY A 94 -1.67 7.63 4.21
C GLY A 94 -2.29 8.89 4.83
N LEU A 95 -1.54 9.63 5.65
CA LEU A 95 -1.99 10.92 6.19
C LEU A 95 -2.16 11.99 5.11
N TYR A 96 -1.30 11.99 4.08
CA TYR A 96 -1.46 12.90 2.94
C TYR A 96 -2.74 12.61 2.15
N LEU A 97 -3.05 11.33 1.93
CA LEU A 97 -4.24 10.89 1.21
C LEU A 97 -5.52 11.09 2.03
N ASN A 98 -5.43 11.00 3.35
CA ASN A 98 -6.52 11.23 4.27
C ASN A 98 -6.02 11.92 5.57
N PRO A 99 -6.22 13.25 5.70
CA PRO A 99 -5.74 14.01 6.88
C PRO A 99 -6.35 13.58 8.21
N GLU A 100 -7.49 12.91 8.19
CA GLU A 100 -8.16 12.41 9.39
C GLU A 100 -7.65 11.03 9.83
N ALA A 101 -6.86 10.36 8.99
CA ALA A 101 -6.30 9.06 9.32
C ALA A 101 -5.43 9.11 10.59
N ARG A 102 -5.62 8.13 11.47
CA ARG A 102 -4.78 7.90 12.67
C ARG A 102 -4.05 6.57 12.63
N ALA A 103 -4.39 5.75 11.65
CA ALA A 103 -3.64 4.56 11.32
C ALA A 103 -3.68 4.32 9.81
N VAL A 104 -2.70 3.54 9.35
CA VAL A 104 -2.58 3.07 7.97
C VAL A 104 -2.54 1.56 7.99
N LEU A 105 -3.29 0.95 7.08
CA LEU A 105 -3.24 -0.47 6.81
C LEU A 105 -2.73 -0.66 5.39
N ASP A 106 -1.43 -0.89 5.25
CA ASP A 106 -0.80 -1.17 3.97
C ASP A 106 -0.92 -2.66 3.65
N ILE A 107 -1.64 -2.99 2.58
CA ILE A 107 -1.93 -4.36 2.18
C ILE A 107 -1.26 -4.60 0.81
N GLY A 108 -0.06 -5.16 0.88
CA GLY A 108 0.77 -5.46 -0.29
C GLY A 108 0.56 -6.86 -0.84
N ALA A 109 1.44 -7.24 -1.77
CA ALA A 109 1.41 -8.55 -2.41
C ALA A 109 1.77 -9.70 -1.46
N LEU A 110 2.65 -9.48 -0.47
CA LEU A 110 3.19 -10.55 0.40
C LEU A 110 2.95 -10.34 1.90
N ASN A 111 2.62 -9.12 2.33
CA ASN A 111 2.43 -8.79 3.73
C ASN A 111 1.38 -7.69 3.91
N GLY A 112 0.74 -7.72 5.08
CA GLY A 112 -0.05 -6.62 5.62
C GLY A 112 0.73 -5.89 6.72
N ARG A 113 0.65 -4.57 6.74
CA ARG A 113 1.31 -3.68 7.70
C ARG A 113 0.28 -2.77 8.35
N ALA A 114 0.16 -2.86 9.67
CA ALA A 114 -0.59 -1.90 10.45
C ALA A 114 0.37 -0.87 11.04
N ILE A 115 0.07 0.41 10.85
CA ILE A 115 0.86 1.54 11.31
C ILE A 115 -0.09 2.46 12.08
N ARG A 116 0.20 2.74 13.35
CA ARG A 116 -0.50 3.77 14.13
C ARG A 116 0.38 5.00 14.19
N MET A 117 -0.20 6.17 13.96
CA MET A 117 0.54 7.42 13.81
C MET A 117 -0.15 8.58 14.55
N ASP A 118 0.63 9.61 14.86
CA ASP A 118 0.08 10.89 15.35
C ASP A 118 -0.40 11.77 14.18
N GLY A 119 -0.97 12.93 14.50
CA GLY A 119 -1.47 13.89 13.50
C GLY A 119 -0.39 14.53 12.62
N SER A 120 0.90 14.30 12.89
CA SER A 120 2.01 14.72 12.02
C SER A 120 2.48 13.61 11.07
N GLY A 121 2.00 12.38 11.27
CA GLY A 121 2.41 11.20 10.53
C GLY A 121 3.62 10.49 11.14
N LYS A 122 4.00 10.83 12.38
CA LYS A 122 5.05 10.11 13.11
C LYS A 122 4.49 8.78 13.59
N VAL A 123 5.24 7.71 13.34
CA VAL A 123 4.84 6.35 13.73
C VAL A 123 4.93 6.19 15.25
N LEU A 124 3.82 5.80 15.87
CA LEU A 124 3.68 5.53 17.30
C LEU A 124 3.78 4.03 17.60
N SER A 125 3.24 3.19 16.73
CA SER A 125 3.31 1.74 16.84
C SER A 125 3.15 1.11 15.45
N TYR A 126 3.73 -0.07 15.26
CA TYR A 126 3.77 -0.73 13.98
C TYR A 126 3.85 -2.24 14.15
N LYS A 127 3.17 -2.97 13.26
CA LYS A 127 3.31 -4.41 13.15
C LYS A 127 3.07 -4.86 11.72
N MET A 128 3.89 -5.80 11.28
CA MET A 128 3.75 -6.48 9.99
C MET A 128 3.33 -7.93 10.23
N THR A 129 2.52 -8.49 9.33
CA THR A 129 2.36 -9.94 9.24
C THR A 129 3.67 -10.60 8.83
N SER A 130 3.81 -11.92 9.05
CA SER A 130 4.89 -12.65 8.40
C SER A 130 4.78 -12.53 6.88
N GLN A 131 5.91 -12.64 6.17
CA GLN A 131 5.95 -12.75 4.72
C GLN A 131 5.44 -14.14 4.30
N CYS A 132 4.15 -14.36 4.46
CA CYS A 132 3.44 -15.52 3.98
C CYS A 132 2.36 -15.01 3.04
N ALA A 133 2.28 -15.58 1.83
CA ALA A 133 1.28 -15.17 0.84
C ALA A 133 -0.17 -15.25 1.37
N SER A 134 -0.41 -16.01 2.45
CA SER A 134 -1.74 -16.17 3.02
C SER A 134 -2.30 -14.86 3.55
N GLY A 135 -3.39 -14.42 2.92
CA GLY A 135 -4.08 -13.19 3.28
C GLY A 135 -3.37 -11.92 2.80
N SER A 136 -2.70 -12.01 1.65
CA SER A 136 -2.08 -10.88 0.94
C SER A 136 -2.50 -10.87 -0.54
N GLY A 137 -2.09 -9.85 -1.29
CA GLY A 137 -2.45 -9.69 -2.71
C GLY A 137 -2.09 -10.86 -3.60
N GLN A 138 -0.96 -11.53 -3.36
CA GLN A 138 -0.54 -12.67 -4.19
C GLN A 138 -1.51 -13.85 -4.09
N PHE A 139 -2.09 -14.09 -2.91
CA PHE A 139 -3.08 -15.14 -2.73
C PHE A 139 -4.35 -14.83 -3.50
N LEU A 140 -4.89 -13.62 -3.39
CA LEU A 140 -6.05 -13.20 -4.18
C LEU A 140 -5.79 -13.29 -5.69
N GLU A 141 -4.59 -12.90 -6.15
CA GLU A 141 -4.21 -12.99 -7.56
C GLU A 141 -4.18 -14.45 -8.05
N ASN A 142 -3.67 -15.38 -7.25
CA ASN A 142 -3.64 -16.81 -7.59
C ASN A 142 -5.05 -17.39 -7.67
N ILE A 143 -5.90 -17.09 -6.69
CA ILE A 143 -7.29 -17.57 -6.67
C ILE A 143 -8.08 -16.98 -7.83
N ALA A 144 -7.95 -15.69 -8.11
CA ALA A 144 -8.64 -15.07 -9.24
C ALA A 144 -8.21 -15.71 -10.56
N ARG A 145 -6.92 -15.97 -10.76
CA ARG A 145 -6.40 -16.68 -11.94
C ARG A 145 -6.99 -18.10 -12.05
N TYR A 146 -7.07 -18.84 -10.94
CA TYR A 146 -7.65 -20.18 -10.91
C TYR A 146 -9.15 -20.17 -11.26
N LEU A 147 -9.90 -19.18 -10.76
CA LEU A 147 -11.32 -19.01 -11.03
C LEU A 147 -11.62 -18.36 -12.41
N GLY A 148 -10.60 -17.90 -13.13
CA GLY A 148 -10.77 -17.20 -14.41
C GLY A 148 -11.36 -15.79 -14.28
N ILE A 149 -11.08 -15.10 -13.16
CA ILE A 149 -11.62 -13.79 -12.80
C ILE A 149 -10.53 -12.73 -12.93
N ALA A 150 -10.86 -11.55 -13.49
CA ALA A 150 -9.92 -10.44 -13.54
C ALA A 150 -9.73 -9.79 -12.16
N GLN A 151 -8.54 -9.27 -11.89
CA GLN A 151 -8.18 -8.75 -10.57
C GLN A 151 -9.08 -7.58 -10.12
N ASP A 152 -9.51 -6.75 -11.06
CA ASP A 152 -10.42 -5.61 -10.86
C ASP A 152 -11.88 -6.02 -10.63
N GLU A 153 -12.27 -7.25 -10.97
CA GLU A 153 -13.61 -7.80 -10.71
C GLU A 153 -13.75 -8.44 -9.32
N ILE A 154 -12.64 -8.74 -8.65
CA ILE A 154 -12.63 -9.45 -7.36
C ILE A 154 -13.53 -8.75 -6.32
N GLY A 155 -13.34 -7.44 -6.17
CA GLY A 155 -14.04 -6.64 -5.17
C GLY A 155 -15.55 -6.60 -5.40
N SER A 156 -15.99 -6.36 -6.63
CA SER A 156 -17.41 -6.30 -6.99
C SER A 156 -18.09 -7.67 -6.90
N LEU A 157 -17.44 -8.73 -7.40
CA LEU A 157 -17.96 -10.10 -7.29
C LEU A 157 -18.08 -10.54 -5.84
N SER A 158 -17.11 -10.21 -5.00
CA SER A 158 -17.17 -10.49 -3.56
C SER A 158 -18.38 -9.84 -2.89
N GLN A 159 -18.77 -8.63 -3.28
CA GLN A 159 -19.94 -7.96 -2.69
C GLN A 159 -21.28 -8.56 -3.11
N ALA A 160 -21.32 -9.32 -4.21
CA ALA A 160 -22.52 -10.02 -4.68
C ALA A 160 -22.76 -11.37 -3.98
N ALA A 161 -21.96 -11.73 -2.98
CA ALA A 161 -22.10 -12.97 -2.22
C ALA A 161 -23.39 -12.99 -1.38
N ASP A 162 -24.08 -14.12 -1.38
CA ASP A 162 -25.32 -14.35 -0.63
C ASP A 162 -25.13 -15.31 0.56
N ASN A 163 -24.17 -16.25 0.44
CA ASN A 163 -23.86 -17.25 1.45
C ASN A 163 -22.36 -17.58 1.45
N PRO A 164 -21.51 -16.67 1.97
CA PRO A 164 -20.07 -16.81 1.89
C PRO A 164 -19.52 -17.95 2.75
N GLU A 165 -18.62 -18.75 2.20
CA GLU A 165 -17.92 -19.81 2.94
C GLU A 165 -16.49 -19.37 3.26
N LYS A 166 -16.15 -19.28 4.56
CA LYS A 166 -14.82 -18.84 4.98
C LYS A 166 -13.77 -19.89 4.64
N VAL A 167 -12.65 -19.43 4.09
CA VAL A 167 -11.46 -20.26 3.93
C VAL A 167 -10.84 -20.54 5.30
N SER A 168 -10.63 -21.82 5.61
CA SER A 168 -10.26 -22.31 6.95
C SER A 168 -8.77 -22.13 7.24
N SER A 169 -7.95 -22.19 6.19
CA SER A 169 -6.51 -22.34 6.31
C SER A 169 -5.73 -21.04 6.45
N ILE A 170 -4.77 -21.02 7.40
CA ILE A 170 -3.80 -19.91 7.59
C ILE A 170 -2.66 -19.99 6.55
N CYS A 171 -2.40 -21.14 5.92
CA CYS A 171 -1.36 -21.28 4.90
C CYS A 171 -1.93 -21.02 3.50
N ALA A 172 -1.23 -20.28 2.63
CA ALA A 172 -1.69 -19.98 1.28
C ALA A 172 -1.93 -21.24 0.45
N VAL A 173 -1.02 -22.21 0.56
CA VAL A 173 -1.12 -23.50 -0.16
C VAL A 173 -2.35 -24.29 0.29
N LEU A 174 -2.62 -24.32 1.59
CA LEU A 174 -3.80 -25.01 2.12
C LEU A 174 -5.09 -24.25 1.80
N ALA A 175 -5.03 -22.92 1.78
CA ALA A 175 -6.14 -22.06 1.38
C ALA A 175 -6.49 -22.24 -0.11
N GLU A 176 -5.52 -22.48 -1.00
CA GLU A 176 -5.77 -22.87 -2.39
C GLU A 176 -6.50 -24.22 -2.46
N THR A 177 -6.10 -25.21 -1.66
CA THR A 177 -6.81 -26.50 -1.56
C THR A 177 -8.25 -26.34 -1.06
N ASP A 178 -8.47 -25.48 -0.05
CA ASP A 178 -9.82 -25.16 0.43
C ASP A 178 -10.69 -24.61 -0.72
N VAL A 179 -10.15 -23.68 -1.52
CA VAL A 179 -10.87 -23.12 -2.67
C VAL A 179 -11.19 -24.17 -3.73
N ILE A 180 -10.25 -25.08 -4.04
CA ILE A 180 -10.50 -26.19 -4.98
C ILE A 180 -11.67 -27.06 -4.48
N ASN A 181 -11.71 -27.35 -3.18
CA ASN A 181 -12.80 -28.12 -2.57
C ASN A 181 -14.14 -27.35 -2.58
N MET A 182 -14.11 -26.02 -2.40
CA MET A 182 -15.31 -25.18 -2.53
C MET A 182 -15.86 -25.20 -3.96
N VAL A 183 -14.98 -25.12 -4.96
CA VAL A 183 -15.36 -25.19 -6.37
C VAL A 183 -15.95 -26.57 -6.70
N SER A 184 -15.35 -27.67 -6.23
CA SER A 184 -15.88 -29.02 -6.47
C SER A 184 -17.25 -29.26 -5.83
N ARG A 185 -17.56 -28.55 -4.74
CA ARG A 185 -18.87 -28.51 -4.08
C ARG A 185 -19.88 -27.58 -4.75
N GLY A 186 -19.50 -26.88 -5.82
CA GLY A 186 -20.38 -25.98 -6.56
C GLY A 186 -20.62 -24.63 -5.89
N ILE A 187 -19.75 -24.20 -4.98
CA ILE A 187 -19.86 -22.88 -4.35
C ILE A 187 -19.53 -21.80 -5.40
N SER A 188 -20.35 -20.75 -5.45
CA SER A 188 -20.16 -19.65 -6.40
C SER A 188 -18.87 -18.88 -6.13
N ALA A 189 -18.27 -18.33 -7.18
CA ALA A 189 -17.07 -17.51 -7.06
C ALA A 189 -17.27 -16.32 -6.10
N SER A 190 -18.42 -15.66 -6.15
CA SER A 190 -18.78 -14.55 -5.24
C SER A 190 -18.68 -14.98 -3.77
N ASN A 191 -19.25 -16.14 -3.42
CA ASN A 191 -19.23 -16.68 -2.06
C ASN A 191 -17.83 -17.09 -1.60
N ILE A 192 -17.01 -17.65 -2.52
CA ILE A 192 -15.60 -17.97 -2.25
C ILE A 192 -14.79 -16.69 -1.98
N LEU A 193 -14.90 -15.69 -2.87
CA LEU A 193 -14.16 -14.42 -2.77
C LEU A 193 -14.54 -13.64 -1.50
N LYS A 194 -15.83 -13.55 -1.17
CA LYS A 194 -16.27 -12.96 0.11
C LYS A 194 -15.76 -13.73 1.31
N GLY A 195 -15.76 -15.06 1.26
CA GLY A 195 -15.15 -15.90 2.28
C GLY A 195 -13.66 -15.59 2.54
N ILE A 196 -12.91 -15.37 1.45
CA ILE A 196 -11.51 -14.94 1.51
C ILE A 196 -11.39 -13.55 2.12
N HIS A 197 -12.17 -12.57 1.64
CA HIS A 197 -12.14 -11.21 2.17
C HIS A 197 -12.46 -11.14 3.65
N VAL A 198 -13.47 -11.88 4.13
CA VAL A 198 -13.79 -11.94 5.56
C VAL A 198 -12.65 -12.57 6.36
N SER A 199 -12.04 -13.65 5.85
CA SER A 199 -10.87 -14.28 6.49
C SER A 199 -9.67 -13.34 6.58
N MET A 200 -9.43 -12.53 5.55
CA MET A 200 -8.38 -11.50 5.53
C MET A 200 -8.70 -10.35 6.49
N ALA A 201 -9.92 -9.82 6.41
CA ALA A 201 -10.37 -8.68 7.20
C ALA A 201 -10.27 -8.94 8.71
N VAL A 202 -10.71 -10.11 9.18
CA VAL A 202 -10.60 -10.47 10.61
C VAL A 202 -9.15 -10.47 11.08
N ARG A 203 -8.21 -10.96 10.26
CA ARG A 203 -6.78 -10.97 10.58
C ARG A 203 -6.20 -9.56 10.64
N LEU A 204 -6.55 -8.73 9.66
CA LEU A 204 -6.08 -7.35 9.56
C LEU A 204 -6.67 -6.46 10.67
N ALA A 205 -7.93 -6.66 11.04
CA ALA A 205 -8.56 -5.99 12.19
C ALA A 205 -7.85 -6.35 13.50
N LYS A 206 -7.50 -7.64 13.70
CA LYS A 206 -6.69 -8.08 14.85
C LYS A 206 -5.28 -7.48 14.84
N LEU A 207 -4.68 -7.31 13.66
CA LEU A 207 -3.37 -6.65 13.51
C LEU A 207 -3.44 -5.18 13.96
N LEU A 208 -4.44 -4.43 13.49
CA LEU A 208 -4.71 -3.05 13.91
C LEU A 208 -4.94 -2.94 15.42
N LYS A 209 -5.79 -3.81 15.97
CA LYS A 209 -6.05 -3.88 17.42
C LYS A 209 -4.77 -4.12 18.22
N SER A 210 -3.87 -4.98 17.73
CA SER A 210 -2.62 -5.32 18.42
C SER A 210 -1.61 -4.17 18.53
N ILE A 211 -1.74 -3.14 17.69
CA ILE A 211 -0.93 -1.91 17.76
C ILE A 211 -1.67 -0.75 18.43
N GLY A 212 -2.86 -1.01 18.98
CA GLY A 212 -3.72 -0.02 19.62
C GLY A 212 -4.44 0.92 18.65
N ALA A 213 -4.59 0.55 17.38
CA ALA A 213 -5.45 1.25 16.44
C ALA A 213 -6.87 0.67 16.54
N VAL A 214 -7.66 1.23 17.46
CA VAL A 214 -9.00 0.71 17.82
C VAL A 214 -10.13 1.71 17.59
N GLU A 215 -9.80 2.92 17.15
CA GLU A 215 -10.77 3.96 16.86
C GLU A 215 -10.30 4.89 15.74
N GLY A 216 -11.26 5.57 15.12
CA GLY A 216 -11.03 6.58 14.09
C GLY A 216 -10.80 5.98 12.70
N ILE A 217 -10.19 6.77 11.83
CA ILE A 217 -10.02 6.42 10.43
C ILE A 217 -8.71 5.65 10.22
N VAL A 218 -8.83 4.51 9.54
CA VAL A 218 -7.72 3.79 8.93
C VAL A 218 -7.71 4.03 7.44
N GLN A 219 -6.59 4.58 6.95
CA GLN A 219 -6.35 4.66 5.52
C GLN A 219 -5.76 3.33 5.03
N VAL A 220 -6.47 2.61 4.17
CA VAL A 220 -5.97 1.43 3.49
C VAL A 220 -5.07 1.88 2.35
N THR A 221 -3.85 1.35 2.30
CA THR A 221 -2.86 1.64 1.26
C THR A 221 -2.30 0.34 0.65
N GLY A 222 -1.45 0.47 -0.38
CA GLY A 222 -0.88 -0.68 -1.07
C GLY A 222 -1.77 -1.20 -2.20
N GLY A 223 -1.37 -2.35 -2.76
CA GLY A 223 -1.96 -2.87 -4.00
C GLY A 223 -3.40 -3.37 -3.88
N LEU A 224 -3.85 -3.74 -2.67
CA LEU A 224 -5.23 -4.16 -2.41
C LEU A 224 -6.13 -3.03 -1.88
N ALA A 225 -5.62 -1.80 -1.80
CA ALA A 225 -6.41 -0.69 -1.27
C ALA A 225 -7.67 -0.38 -2.10
N LEU A 226 -7.64 -0.65 -3.40
CA LEU A 226 -8.80 -0.41 -4.29
C LEU A 226 -9.76 -1.60 -4.36
N ASP A 227 -9.48 -2.69 -3.64
CA ASP A 227 -10.41 -3.80 -3.54
C ASP A 227 -11.58 -3.41 -2.62
N ALA A 228 -12.68 -2.96 -3.25
CA ALA A 228 -13.87 -2.52 -2.53
C ALA A 228 -14.52 -3.65 -1.70
N GLY A 229 -14.34 -4.92 -2.10
CA GLY A 229 -14.84 -6.07 -1.36
C GLY A 229 -14.05 -6.28 -0.07
N LEU A 230 -12.73 -6.14 -0.13
CA LEU A 230 -11.86 -6.22 1.04
C LEU A 230 -12.09 -5.04 2.01
N VAL A 231 -12.22 -3.81 1.50
CA VAL A 231 -12.50 -2.63 2.32
C VAL A 231 -13.86 -2.76 3.02
N ALA A 232 -14.90 -3.26 2.33
CA ALA A 232 -16.19 -3.56 2.96
C ALA A 232 -16.05 -4.63 4.06
N ALA A 233 -15.36 -5.73 3.77
CA ALA A 233 -15.12 -6.78 4.76
C ALA A 233 -14.33 -6.30 5.98
N LEU A 234 -13.38 -5.35 5.82
CA LEU A 234 -12.65 -4.73 6.92
C LEU A 234 -13.58 -3.95 7.85
N ASN A 235 -14.53 -3.19 7.31
CA ASN A 235 -15.52 -2.47 8.10
C ASN A 235 -16.47 -3.43 8.82
N GLU A 236 -16.96 -4.47 8.14
CA GLU A 236 -17.78 -5.54 8.76
C GLU A 236 -17.02 -6.23 9.91
N ALA A 237 -15.73 -6.53 9.72
CA ALA A 237 -14.90 -7.15 10.75
C ALA A 237 -14.66 -6.21 11.94
N ALA A 238 -14.49 -4.91 11.71
CA ALA A 238 -14.36 -3.92 12.78
C ALA A 238 -15.63 -3.86 13.65
N GLU A 239 -16.81 -3.87 13.04
CA GLU A 239 -18.09 -3.92 13.74
C GLU A 239 -18.23 -5.21 14.58
N GLN A 240 -17.91 -6.37 13.99
CA GLN A 240 -17.98 -7.67 14.68
C GLN A 240 -17.02 -7.74 15.89
N GLU A 241 -15.82 -7.16 15.76
CA GLU A 241 -14.82 -7.12 16.83
C GLU A 241 -15.07 -5.97 17.83
N LYS A 242 -16.16 -5.20 17.66
CA LYS A 242 -16.54 -4.02 18.47
C LYS A 242 -15.42 -2.97 18.53
N VAL A 243 -14.81 -2.70 17.39
CA VAL A 243 -13.75 -1.72 17.21
C VAL A 243 -14.33 -0.51 16.47
N ASN A 244 -14.18 0.70 17.03
CA ASN A 244 -14.78 1.93 16.49
C ASN A 244 -13.96 2.53 15.33
N LEU A 245 -13.62 1.68 14.36
CA LEU A 245 -12.66 1.97 13.32
C LEU A 245 -13.33 1.90 11.96
N VAL A 246 -13.01 2.88 11.11
CA VAL A 246 -13.53 2.96 9.74
C VAL A 246 -12.35 2.85 8.78
N ALA A 247 -12.33 1.77 8.01
CA ALA A 247 -11.39 1.57 6.92
C ALA A 247 -11.87 2.34 5.69
N THR A 248 -11.00 3.22 5.19
CA THR A 248 -11.23 4.04 3.99
C THR A 248 -10.10 3.84 3.00
N SER A 249 -10.32 4.19 1.74
CA SER A 249 -9.30 4.10 0.70
C SER A 249 -9.36 5.32 -0.20
N HIS A 250 -8.28 5.55 -0.94
CA HIS A 250 -8.13 6.65 -1.89
C HIS A 250 -7.69 6.09 -3.25
N PRO A 251 -8.12 6.66 -4.40
CA PRO A 251 -7.67 6.22 -5.73
C PRO A 251 -6.15 6.09 -5.88
N ASP A 252 -5.41 6.96 -5.20
CA ASP A 252 -3.93 6.98 -5.18
C ASP A 252 -3.27 6.14 -4.07
N SER A 253 -4.03 5.31 -3.35
CA SER A 253 -3.53 4.51 -2.22
C SER A 253 -2.38 3.57 -2.58
N ILE A 254 -2.27 3.13 -3.85
CA ILE A 254 -1.13 2.32 -4.32
C ILE A 254 0.20 3.08 -4.27
N TYR A 255 0.16 4.41 -4.33
CA TYR A 255 1.33 5.29 -4.33
C TYR A 255 1.75 5.73 -2.92
N ALA A 256 1.03 5.36 -1.86
CA ALA A 256 1.25 5.91 -0.51
C ALA A 256 2.72 5.84 -0.03
N GLY A 257 3.43 4.74 -0.29
CA GLY A 257 4.85 4.63 0.02
C GLY A 257 5.70 5.66 -0.74
N ALA A 258 5.50 5.80 -2.05
CA ALA A 258 6.21 6.77 -2.86
C ALA A 258 5.86 8.22 -2.47
N ILE A 259 4.57 8.52 -2.22
CA ILE A 259 4.11 9.82 -1.71
C ILE A 259 4.84 10.19 -0.43
N GLY A 260 4.80 9.30 0.56
CA GLY A 260 5.45 9.56 1.84
C GLY A 260 6.96 9.70 1.71
N ALA A 261 7.61 8.94 0.83
CA ALA A 261 9.03 9.09 0.53
C ALA A 261 9.33 10.50 -0.01
N ALA A 262 8.60 10.97 -1.03
CA ALA A 262 8.80 12.29 -1.62
C ALA A 262 8.63 13.43 -0.58
N LEU A 263 7.61 13.32 0.29
CA LEU A 263 7.35 14.30 1.35
C LEU A 263 8.41 14.28 2.45
N TRP A 264 8.88 13.10 2.86
CA TRP A 264 9.99 12.99 3.81
C TRP A 264 11.31 13.46 3.21
N GLY A 265 11.52 13.23 1.91
CA GLY A 265 12.65 13.75 1.15
C GLY A 265 12.70 15.27 1.18
N ALA A 266 11.57 15.93 0.92
CA ALA A 266 11.46 17.39 1.01
C ALA A 266 11.76 17.91 2.41
N PHE A 267 11.13 17.32 3.44
CA PHE A 267 11.39 17.67 4.83
C PHE A 267 12.87 17.51 5.21
N ARG A 268 13.50 16.41 4.79
CA ARG A 268 14.92 16.14 5.06
C ARG A 268 15.83 17.11 4.33
N HIS A 269 15.56 17.41 3.06
CA HIS A 269 16.30 18.38 2.26
C HIS A 269 16.29 19.76 2.94
N GLU A 270 15.11 20.27 3.30
CA GLU A 270 15.00 21.56 3.98
C GLU A 270 15.71 21.57 5.34
N LYS A 271 15.59 20.48 6.11
CA LYS A 271 16.25 20.36 7.41
C LYS A 271 17.77 20.40 7.26
N LEU A 272 18.33 19.69 6.27
CA LEU A 272 19.76 19.71 5.98
C LEU A 272 20.23 21.09 5.50
N ALA A 273 19.45 21.77 4.65
CA ALA A 273 19.76 23.12 4.19
C ALA A 273 19.85 24.12 5.36
N ARG A 274 18.91 24.05 6.31
CA ARG A 274 18.95 24.89 7.53
C ARG A 274 20.16 24.60 8.42
N LEU A 275 20.70 23.38 8.38
CA LEU A 275 21.89 22.97 9.11
C LEU A 275 23.20 23.23 8.35
N GLY A 276 23.15 23.79 7.14
CA GLY A 276 24.32 23.97 6.28
C GLY A 276 24.89 22.66 5.72
N GLN A 277 24.08 21.61 5.67
CA GLN A 277 24.46 20.24 5.26
C GLN A 277 23.69 19.75 4.03
N ALA A 278 22.96 20.64 3.34
CA ALA A 278 22.40 20.27 2.04
C ALA A 278 23.55 20.14 1.04
N ALA A 279 23.70 18.95 0.47
CA ALA A 279 24.54 18.69 -0.69
C ALA A 279 23.76 19.05 -1.96
#